data_AF-A0A2V5W9H7-F1
#
_entry.id   AF-A0A2V5W9H7-F1
#
_cell.length_a   1.000
_cell.length_b   1.000
_cell.length_c   1.000
_cell.angle_alpha   90.00
_cell.angle_beta   90.00
_cell.angle_gamma   90.00
#
_symmetry.space_group_name_H-M   'P 1'
#
loop_
_entity.id
_entity.type
_entity.pdbx_description
1 polymer ?
#
loop_
_entity_poly.entity_id
_entity_poly.type
_entity_poly.pdbx_seq_one_letter_code
_entity_poly.pdbx_strand_id
1 'polypeptide(L)' 'RIYFISDRDGRMNLFSTDLTGKDTKQLTNFKDYDIKFPSIGKDAIVFEQAGYIWRYDLASGQAAVRDRK' A
#
# COMPACT_ATOMS: atom_id res chain seq x y z
N ARG A 1 12.45 1.93 5.96
CA ARG A 1 11.81 0.65 5.57
C ARG A 1 11.70 0.62 4.06
N ILE A 2 11.62 -0.57 3.46
CA ILE A 2 11.31 -0.73 2.04
C ILE A 2 9.82 -0.98 1.93
N TYR A 3 9.14 -0.24 1.05
CA TYR A 3 7.72 -0.42 0.75
C TYR A 3 7.58 -0.98 -0.66
N PHE A 4 6.72 -1.96 -0.83
CA PHE A 4 6.53 -2.65 -2.09
C PHE A 4 5.13 -3.25 -2.17
N ILE A 5 4.73 -3.66 -3.37
CA ILE A 5 3.47 -4.36 -3.60
C ILE A 5 3.74 -5.82 -3.97
N SER A 6 2.87 -6.71 -3.52
CA SER A 6 3.02 -8.16 -3.73
C SER A 6 1.65 -8.81 -3.73
N ASP A 7 1.50 -9.85 -4.55
CA ASP A 7 0.33 -10.73 -4.69
C ASP A 7 0.51 -12.04 -3.91
N ARG A 8 1.42 -12.10 -2.94
CA ARG A 8 1.70 -13.32 -2.16
C ARG A 8 0.49 -13.91 -1.45
N ASP A 9 -0.56 -13.12 -1.23
CA ASP A 9 -1.85 -13.53 -0.68
C ASP A 9 -2.98 -13.57 -1.73
N GLY A 10 -2.61 -13.66 -3.01
CA GLY A 10 -3.52 -13.71 -4.16
C GLY A 10 -4.02 -12.36 -4.66
N ARG A 11 -3.61 -11.25 -4.03
CA ARG A 11 -4.01 -9.90 -4.43
C ARG A 11 -2.89 -8.88 -4.18
N MET A 12 -2.63 -7.99 -5.12
CA MET A 12 -1.64 -6.93 -4.92
C MET A 12 -2.07 -6.02 -3.77
N ASN A 13 -1.35 -6.13 -2.65
CA ASN A 13 -1.50 -5.28 -1.48
C ASN A 13 -0.17 -4.56 -1.16
N LEU A 14 -0.23 -3.55 -0.30
CA LEU A 14 0.95 -2.84 0.16
C LEU A 14 1.62 -3.64 1.28
N PHE A 15 2.93 -3.80 1.19
CA PHE A 15 3.77 -4.44 2.19
C PHE A 15 4.93 -3.52 2.60
N SER A 16 5.54 -3.81 3.74
CA SER A 16 6.85 -3.25 4.10
C SER A 16 7.78 -4.28 4.70
N THR A 17 9.07 -4.05 4.58
CA THR A 17 10.12 -4.87 5.21
C THR A 17 11.28 -4.00 5.69
N ASP A 18 12.14 -4.54 6.54
CA ASP A 18 13.41 -3.89 6.90
C ASP A 18 14.46 -4.02 5.77
N LEU A 19 15.62 -3.37 5.94
CA LEU A 19 16.68 -3.39 4.92
C LEU A 19 17.34 -4.77 4.74
N THR A 20 17.12 -5.69 5.68
CA THR A 20 17.63 -7.06 5.64
C THR A 20 16.61 -8.06 5.08
N GLY A 21 15.40 -7.59 4.76
CA GLY A 21 14.28 -8.43 4.33
C GLY A 21 13.58 -9.16 5.48
N LYS A 22 14.00 -8.96 6.72
CA LYS A 22 13.35 -9.48 7.91
C LYS A 22 12.20 -8.53 8.28
N ASP A 23 11.22 -9.01 9.05
CA ASP A 23 10.04 -8.20 9.41
C ASP A 23 9.13 -7.77 8.23
N THR A 24 8.83 -8.70 7.32
CA THR A 24 7.85 -8.41 6.26
C THR A 24 6.44 -8.32 6.85
N LYS A 25 5.76 -7.20 6.62
CA LYS A 25 4.41 -6.89 7.11
C LYS A 25 3.49 -6.48 5.98
N GLN A 26 2.27 -7.01 5.97
CA GLN A 26 1.17 -6.56 5.12
C GLN A 26 0.54 -5.30 5.74
N LEU A 27 0.42 -4.23 4.95
CA LEU A 27 -0.05 -2.93 5.40
C LEU A 27 -1.48 -2.62 4.93
N THR A 28 -1.93 -3.25 3.85
CA THR A 28 -3.31 -3.18 3.37
C THR A 28 -3.87 -4.58 3.11
N ASN A 29 -5.19 -4.73 3.16
CA ASN A 29 -5.87 -6.03 3.05
C ASN A 29 -7.05 -5.97 2.05
N PHE A 30 -6.87 -5.34 0.89
CA PHE A 30 -7.88 -5.31 -0.17
C PHE A 30 -8.13 -6.71 -0.71
N LYS A 31 -9.40 -7.04 -0.94
CA LYS A 31 -9.83 -8.37 -1.40
C LYS A 31 -10.45 -8.35 -2.81
N ASP A 32 -11.10 -7.25 -3.17
CA ASP A 32 -11.85 -7.16 -4.42
C ASP A 32 -10.96 -6.85 -5.63
N TYR A 33 -10.01 -5.90 -5.50
CA TYR A 33 -9.15 -5.46 -6.60
C TYR A 33 -7.71 -5.18 -6.15
N ASP A 34 -6.80 -5.25 -7.12
CA ASP A 34 -5.36 -4.98 -6.92
C ASP A 34 -5.09 -3.50 -6.69
N ILE A 35 -4.10 -3.20 -5.85
CA ILE A 35 -3.50 -1.87 -5.83
C ILE A 35 -2.48 -1.71 -6.97
N LYS A 36 -2.39 -0.52 -7.55
CA LYS A 36 -1.50 -0.22 -8.69
C LYS A 36 -0.77 1.10 -8.47
N PHE A 37 0.40 1.20 -9.12
CA PHE A 37 1.21 2.43 -9.23
C PHE A 37 1.47 3.14 -7.88
N PRO A 38 2.03 2.44 -6.87
CA PRO A 38 2.35 3.06 -5.59
C PRO A 38 3.42 4.15 -5.77
N SER A 39 3.21 5.30 -5.14
CA SER A 39 4.18 6.40 -5.06
C SER A 39 4.31 6.88 -3.62
N ILE A 40 5.53 7.10 -3.16
CA ILE A 40 5.83 7.51 -1.78
C ILE A 40 6.20 8.99 -1.71
N GLY A 41 5.55 9.71 -0.80
CA GLY A 41 5.88 11.07 -0.40
C GLY A 41 6.48 11.12 1.01
N LYS A 42 6.54 12.33 1.59
CA LYS A 42 7.12 12.55 2.93
C LYS A 42 6.32 11.86 4.04
N ASP A 43 5.00 11.85 3.93
CA ASP A 43 4.06 11.50 4.98
C ASP A 43 3.11 10.35 4.59
N ALA A 44 3.06 9.99 3.30
CA ALA A 44 2.12 8.99 2.82
C ALA A 44 2.61 8.23 1.59
N ILE A 45 1.97 7.07 1.36
CA ILE A 45 2.04 6.34 0.09
C ILE A 45 0.68 6.46 -0.58
N VAL A 46 0.66 6.86 -1.84
CA VAL A 46 -0.56 6.92 -2.66
C VAL A 46 -0.55 5.82 -3.71
N PHE A 47 -1.71 5.25 -4.00
CA PHE A 47 -1.88 4.19 -5.00
C PHE A 47 -3.31 4.18 -5.54
N GLU A 48 -3.51 3.53 -6.68
CA GLU A 48 -4.82 3.31 -7.28
C GLU A 48 -5.40 1.96 -6.83
N GLN A 49 -6.70 1.90 -6.51
CA GLN A 49 -7.44 0.66 -6.29
C GLN A 49 -8.89 0.85 -6.75
N ALA A 50 -9.38 -0.01 -7.66
CA ALA A 50 -10.72 0.10 -8.28
C ALA A 50 -11.05 1.48 -8.87
N GLY A 51 -10.06 2.16 -9.45
CA GLY A 51 -10.22 3.51 -10.02
C GLY A 51 -10.25 4.64 -8.99
N TYR A 52 -10.07 4.35 -7.70
CA TYR A 52 -9.94 5.36 -6.65
C TYR A 52 -8.49 5.62 -6.28
N ILE A 53 -8.20 6.84 -5.86
CA ILE A 53 -6.91 7.18 -5.24
C ILE A 53 -7.01 6.98 -3.74
N TRP A 54 -6.16 6.08 -3.24
CA TRP A 54 -6.01 5.79 -1.83
C TRP A 54 -4.73 6.45 -1.29
N ARG A 55 -4.79 6.89 -0.02
CA ARG A 55 -3.66 7.40 0.73
C ARG A 55 -3.44 6.54 1.96
N TYR A 56 -2.27 5.91 2.06
CA TYR A 56 -1.76 5.25 3.27
C TYR A 56 -0.89 6.22 4.06
N ASP A 57 -1.31 6.57 5.27
CA ASP A 57 -0.59 7.47 6.16
C ASP A 57 0.56 6.73 6.86
N LEU A 58 1.79 7.25 6.75
CA LEU A 58 2.97 6.61 7.32
C LEU A 58 3.06 6.71 8.84
N ALA A 59 2.39 7.70 9.45
CA ALA A 59 2.42 7.89 10.90
C ALA A 59 1.39 6.98 11.59
N SER A 60 0.16 6.92 11.06
CA SER A 60 -0.91 6.10 11.66
C SER A 60 -0.97 4.67 11.14
N GLY A 61 -0.39 4.41 9.96
CA GLY A 61 -0.46 3.12 9.30
C GLY A 61 -1.84 2.78 8.72
N GLN A 62 -2.67 3.79 8.43
CA GLN A 62 -4.04 3.62 7.94
C GLN A 62 -4.18 4.05 6.48
N ALA A 63 -4.95 3.29 5.71
CA ALA A 63 -5.35 3.64 4.35
C ALA A 63 -6.76 4.22 4.32
N ALA A 64 -6.95 5.33 3.61
CA ALA A 64 -8.26 5.92 3.33
C ALA A 64 -8.36 6.41 1.89
N VAL A 65 -9.57 6.36 1.32
CA VAL A 65 -9.86 6.94 0.00
C VAL A 65 -9.78 8.46 0.07
N ARG A 66 -9.12 9.09 -0.91
CA ARG A 66 -8.99 10.55 -0.98
C ARG A 66 -9.87 11.16 -2.07
N ASP A 67 -9.91 10.61 -3.28
CA ASP A 67 -10.67 11.20 -4.40
C ASP A 67 -11.00 10.20 -5.52
N ARG A 68 -11.96 10.57 -6.38
CA ARG A 68 -12.33 9.86 -7.63
C ARG A 68 -11.46 10.39 -8.79
N LYS A 69 -10.89 9.49 -9.59
CA LYS A 69 -10.35 9.82 -10.91
C LYS A 69 -11.47 9.94 -11.94
#